data_AF-A0A4P6PBQ6-F1
#
_entry.id   AF-A0A4P6PBQ6-F1
#
_cell.length_a   1.000
_cell.length_b   1.000
_cell.length_c   1.000
_cell.angle_alpha   90.00
_cell.angle_beta   90.00
_cell.angle_gamma   90.00
#
_symmetry.space_group_name_H-M   'P 1'
#
loop_
_entity.id
_entity.type
_entity.pdbx_description
1 polymer ?
#
loop_
_entity_poly.entity_id
_entity_poly.type
_entity_poly.pdbx_seq_one_letter_code
_entity_poly.pdbx_strand_id
1 'polypeptide(L)'
;MSLSLLSKGFGLGSTIFGVFKSKADANKAYLLLLPTLRSVIADNGRSSPNANDLLEVIANLAPYGARKRNFKRKYVDKLSGWRDLPDNPDNFPYGFWH
;
A
#
# COMPACT_ATOMS: atom_id res chain seq x y z
N MET A 1 15.05 -6.56 -22.39
CA MET A 1 15.21 -6.81 -20.94
C MET A 1 13.81 -7.05 -20.38
N SER A 2 13.40 -8.32 -20.25
CA SER A 2 12.03 -8.69 -19.89
C SER A 2 11.92 -8.78 -18.37
N LEU A 3 11.03 -7.99 -17.77
CA LEU A 3 10.75 -8.03 -16.34
C LEU A 3 9.78 -9.19 -16.03
N SER A 4 10.22 -10.44 -16.21
CA SER A 4 9.43 -11.62 -15.84
C SER A 4 9.64 -11.97 -14.37
N LEU A 5 8.97 -11.24 -13.47
CA LEU A 5 8.93 -11.58 -12.04
C LEU A 5 7.54 -11.38 -11.39
N LEU A 6 6.48 -11.30 -12.19
CA LEU A 6 5.10 -11.13 -11.72
C LEU A 6 4.17 -12.27 -12.14
N SER A 7 4.71 -13.49 -12.28
CA SER A 7 3.90 -14.66 -12.59
C SER A 7 4.39 -15.88 -11.82
N LYS A 8 4.21 -15.85 -10.50
CA LYS A 8 4.13 -17.02 -9.61
C LYS A 8 3.56 -16.53 -8.28
N GLY A 9 2.51 -17.22 -7.81
CA GLY A 9 1.61 -16.78 -6.74
C GLY A 9 2.29 -16.11 -5.55
N PHE A 10 1.90 -14.86 -5.31
CA PHE A 10 2.32 -14.06 -4.16
C PHE A 10 1.64 -14.63 -2.90
N GLY A 11 2.20 -15.71 -2.33
CA GLY A 11 1.93 -16.17 -0.96
C GLY A 11 2.50 -15.21 0.11
N LEU A 12 2.43 -13.92 -0.16
CA LEU A 12 3.26 -12.87 0.44
C LEU A 12 2.51 -11.98 1.42
N GLY A 13 1.24 -12.30 1.67
CA GLY A 13 0.58 -11.85 2.90
C GLY A 13 1.44 -12.21 4.10
N SER A 14 1.88 -13.47 4.23
CA SER A 14 2.55 -13.98 5.45
C SER A 14 3.97 -13.45 5.71
N THR A 15 4.73 -13.04 4.69
CA THR A 15 6.17 -12.73 4.85
C THR A 15 6.45 -11.24 5.07
N ILE A 16 5.66 -10.32 4.50
CA ILE A 16 5.84 -8.86 4.73
C ILE A 16 5.31 -8.44 6.11
N PHE A 17 4.40 -9.24 6.65
CA PHE A 17 3.72 -9.07 7.93
C PHE A 17 4.63 -8.83 9.15
N GLY A 18 5.92 -9.15 9.09
CA GLY A 18 6.86 -9.00 10.21
C GLY A 18 7.95 -7.93 10.06
N VAL A 19 8.06 -7.25 8.91
CA VAL A 19 9.26 -6.43 8.60
C VAL A 19 9.19 -5.01 9.16
N PHE A 20 8.00 -4.39 9.20
CA PHE A 20 7.83 -3.01 9.64
C PHE A 20 7.29 -2.97 11.07
N LYS A 21 8.16 -3.22 12.06
CA LYS A 21 7.79 -3.20 13.48
C LYS A 21 7.62 -1.79 14.05
N SER A 22 8.18 -0.76 13.39
CA SER A 22 8.12 0.62 13.86
C SER A 22 7.35 1.54 12.91
N LYS A 23 6.71 2.58 13.48
CA LYS A 23 6.09 3.67 12.73
C LYS A 23 7.09 4.32 11.75
N ALA A 24 8.33 4.50 12.17
CA ALA A 24 9.36 5.14 11.36
C ALA A 24 9.66 4.32 10.09
N ASP A 25 9.80 3.00 10.21
CA ASP A 25 10.07 2.15 9.05
C ASP A 25 8.87 2.10 8.11
N ALA A 26 7.65 2.04 8.65
CA ALA A 26 6.42 2.10 7.87
C ALA A 26 6.28 3.43 7.11
N ASN A 27 6.58 4.56 7.77
CA ASN A 27 6.57 5.89 7.15
C ASN A 27 7.60 5.99 6.02
N LYS A 28 8.82 5.46 6.24
CA LYS A 28 9.88 5.44 5.22
C LYS A 28 9.47 4.61 4.01
N ALA A 29 8.96 3.40 4.23
CA ALA A 29 8.49 2.54 3.14
C ALA A 29 7.32 3.18 2.38
N TYR A 30 6.37 3.79 3.09
CA TYR A 30 5.24 4.50 2.48
C TYR A 30 5.69 5.60 1.52
N LEU A 31 6.64 6.44 1.95
CA LEU A 31 7.18 7.53 1.12
C LEU A 31 7.89 7.03 -0.14
N LEU A 32 8.54 5.86 -0.08
CA LEU A 32 9.19 5.25 -1.24
C LEU A 32 8.18 4.63 -2.21
N LEU A 33 7.08 4.07 -1.71
CA LEU A 33 6.10 3.36 -2.52
C LEU A 33 5.05 4.27 -3.14
N LEU A 34 4.70 5.40 -2.51
CA LEU A 34 3.63 6.28 -2.98
C LEU A 34 3.88 6.83 -4.41
N PRO A 35 5.08 7.33 -4.78
CA PRO A 35 5.34 7.78 -6.16
C PRO A 35 5.20 6.64 -7.17
N THR A 36 5.72 5.46 -6.82
CA THR A 36 5.61 4.25 -7.64
C THR A 36 4.16 3.84 -7.86
N LEU A 37 3.33 3.92 -6.81
CA LEU A 37 1.90 3.65 -6.91
C LEU A 37 1.22 4.62 -7.89
N ARG A 38 1.53 5.90 -7.78
CA ARG A 38 0.98 6.92 -8.68
C ARG A 38 1.39 6.69 -10.13
N SER A 39 2.65 6.32 -10.39
CA SER A 39 3.11 5.95 -11.74
C SER A 39 2.37 4.72 -12.27
N VAL A 40 2.32 3.62 -11.50
CA VAL A 40 1.64 2.39 -11.93
C VAL A 40 0.16 2.62 -12.21
N ILE A 41 -0.51 3.45 -11.40
CA ILE A 41 -1.91 3.81 -11.66
C ILE A 41 -2.06 4.66 -12.92
N ALA A 42 -1.13 5.60 -13.17
CA ALA A 42 -1.14 6.43 -14.37
C ALA A 42 -0.93 5.58 -15.63
N ASP A 43 0.00 4.63 -15.59
CA ASP A 43 0.40 3.81 -16.73
C ASP A 43 -0.59 2.67 -17.01
N ASN A 44 -1.05 2.00 -15.96
CA ASN A 44 -1.81 0.74 -16.08
C ASN A 44 -3.27 0.87 -15.68
N GLY A 45 -3.67 2.02 -15.13
CA GLY A 45 -4.98 2.23 -14.56
C GLY A 45 -5.10 1.67 -13.14
N ARG A 46 -5.98 2.30 -12.36
CA ARG A 46 -6.18 1.97 -10.94
C ARG A 46 -6.67 0.54 -10.68
N SER A 47 -7.43 -0.04 -11.60
CA SER A 47 -7.98 -1.40 -11.44
C SER A 47 -7.01 -2.50 -11.91
N SER A 48 -5.81 -2.14 -12.38
CA SER A 48 -4.84 -3.13 -12.84
C SER A 48 -4.33 -4.02 -11.70
N PRO A 49 -3.92 -5.27 -12.00
CA PRO A 49 -3.31 -6.15 -11.01
C PRO A 49 -2.13 -5.49 -10.29
N ASN A 50 -1.22 -4.85 -11.03
CA ASN A 50 -0.05 -4.18 -10.45
C ASN A 50 -0.43 -3.04 -9.47
N ALA A 51 -1.46 -2.25 -9.79
CA ALA A 51 -1.93 -1.19 -8.89
C ALA A 51 -2.55 -1.77 -7.62
N ASN A 52 -3.35 -2.84 -7.75
CA ASN A 52 -3.97 -3.51 -6.61
C ASN A 52 -2.94 -4.18 -5.70
N ASP A 53 -1.93 -4.85 -6.27
CA ASP A 53 -0.85 -5.49 -5.51
C ASP A 53 -0.06 -4.45 -4.72
N LEU A 54 0.29 -3.31 -5.35
CA LEU A 54 1.04 -2.26 -4.69
C LEU A 54 0.23 -1.55 -3.59
N LEU A 55 -1.09 -1.38 -3.78
CA LEU A 55 -1.97 -0.89 -2.73
C LEU A 55 -2.06 -1.84 -1.55
N GLU A 56 -2.09 -3.15 -1.79
CA GLU A 56 -2.09 -4.15 -0.73
C GLU A 56 -0.75 -4.16 0.02
N VAL A 57 0.38 -3.97 -0.68
CA VAL A 57 1.70 -3.79 -0.04
C VAL A 57 1.68 -2.57 0.88
N ILE A 58 1.18 -1.42 0.41
CA ILE A 58 1.06 -0.20 1.23
C ILE A 58 0.11 -0.42 2.42
N ALA A 59 -1.03 -1.08 2.21
CA ALA A 59 -1.97 -1.39 3.29
C ALA A 59 -1.36 -2.31 4.35
N ASN A 60 -0.41 -3.16 3.96
CA ASN A 60 0.29 -4.05 4.88
C ASN A 60 1.32 -3.34 5.76
N LEU A 61 1.72 -2.12 5.43
CA LEU A 61 2.50 -1.26 6.31
C LEU A 61 1.70 -0.76 7.52
N ALA A 62 0.37 -0.65 7.41
CA ALA A 62 -0.48 -0.24 8.52
C ALA A 62 -0.53 -1.33 9.62
N PRO A 63 -0.64 -0.97 10.92
CA PRO A 63 -0.77 -1.93 12.00
C PRO A 63 -1.98 -2.84 11.80
N TYR A 64 -1.84 -4.10 12.21
CA TYR A 64 -2.95 -5.05 12.20
C TYR A 64 -4.17 -4.57 12.99
N GLY A 65 -5.32 -5.18 12.68
CA GLY A 65 -6.59 -4.93 13.35
C GLY A 65 -7.33 -3.74 12.74
N ALA A 66 -7.92 -2.91 13.61
CA ALA A 66 -8.83 -1.85 13.19
C ALA A 66 -8.18 -0.83 12.24
N ARG A 67 -6.90 -0.50 12.45
CA ARG A 67 -6.15 0.46 11.63
C ARG A 67 -6.01 -0.01 10.19
N LYS A 68 -5.48 -1.22 9.96
CA LYS A 68 -5.40 -1.84 8.62
C LYS A 68 -6.77 -1.96 7.94
N ARG A 69 -7.81 -2.39 8.68
CA ARG A 69 -9.18 -2.46 8.13
C ARG A 69 -9.69 -1.09 7.67
N ASN A 70 -9.49 -0.05 8.48
CA ASN A 70 -9.87 1.32 8.13
C ASN A 70 -9.09 1.83 6.92
N PHE A 71 -7.79 1.57 6.87
CA PHE A 71 -6.93 1.89 5.74
C PHE A 71 -7.47 1.26 4.44
N LYS A 72 -7.67 -0.06 4.42
CA LYS A 72 -8.16 -0.78 3.22
C LYS A 72 -9.50 -0.22 2.75
N ARG A 73 -10.45 -0.08 3.66
CA ARG A 73 -11.79 0.45 3.34
C ARG A 73 -11.77 1.84 2.71
N LYS A 74 -10.84 2.70 3.12
CA LYS A 74 -10.76 4.08 2.60
C LYS A 74 -9.93 4.17 1.33
N TYR A 75 -8.76 3.54 1.28
CA TYR A 75 -7.76 3.80 0.26
C TYR A 75 -7.65 2.69 -0.80
N VAL A 76 -8.02 1.45 -0.45
CA VAL A 76 -7.87 0.28 -1.33
C VAL A 76 -9.21 -0.14 -1.93
N ASP A 77 -10.25 -0.29 -1.12
CA ASP A 77 -11.53 -0.85 -1.58
C ASP A 77 -12.33 0.16 -2.42
N LYS A 78 -12.08 1.47 -2.21
CA LYS A 78 -12.66 2.55 -3.02
C LYS A 78 -11.79 2.84 -4.23
N LEU A 79 -12.38 2.81 -5.43
CA LEU A 79 -11.67 3.06 -6.68
C LEU A 79 -10.99 4.43 -6.72
N SER A 80 -11.59 5.47 -6.14
CA SER A 80 -10.97 6.80 -6.03
C SER A 80 -10.08 7.00 -4.81
N GLY A 81 -10.14 6.09 -3.82
CA GLY A 81 -9.57 6.27 -2.49
C GLY A 81 -8.07 6.48 -2.47
N TRP A 82 -7.33 5.90 -3.41
CA TRP A 82 -5.88 6.08 -3.54
C TRP A 82 -5.45 7.55 -3.72
N ARG A 83 -6.35 8.41 -4.23
CA ARG A 83 -6.08 9.85 -4.38
C ARG A 83 -6.03 10.59 -3.05
N ASP A 84 -6.68 10.04 -2.02
CA ASP A 84 -6.72 10.61 -0.67
C ASP A 84 -5.52 10.20 0.18
N LEU A 85 -4.60 9.40 -0.37
CA LEU A 85 -3.36 9.02 0.31
C LEU A 85 -2.50 10.27 0.52
N PRO A 86 -2.19 10.63 1.78
CA PRO A 86 -1.46 11.87 2.07
C PRO A 86 -0.01 11.78 1.62
N ASP A 87 0.58 12.87 1.13
CA ASP A 87 2.00 12.87 0.76
C ASP A 87 2.94 12.72 1.99
N ASN A 88 2.46 13.10 3.18
CA ASN A 88 3.13 12.88 4.45
C ASN A 88 2.35 11.84 5.29
N PRO A 89 2.95 10.72 5.72
CA PRO A 89 2.27 9.69 6.50
C PRO A 89 1.82 10.17 7.90
N ASP A 90 2.35 11.27 8.44
CA ASP A 90 1.86 11.82 9.69
C ASP A 90 0.50 12.53 9.55
N ASN A 91 0.04 12.75 8.31
CA ASN A 91 -1.28 13.32 8.02
C ASN A 91 -2.37 12.24 7.85
N PHE A 92 -2.07 10.96 8.11
CA PHE A 92 -3.12 9.95 8.13
C PHE A 92 -4.13 10.23 9.24
N PRO A 93 -5.44 10.07 8.98
CA PRO A 93 -6.46 10.24 10.02
C PRO A 93 -6.25 9.26 11.18
N TYR A 94 -6.67 9.68 12.38
CA TYR A 94 -6.64 8.82 13.56
C TYR A 94 -7.31 7.47 13.30
N GLY A 95 -6.63 6.38 13.68
CA GLY A 95 -7.15 5.03 13.53
C GLY A 95 -7.03 4.45 12.12
N PHE A 96 -6.24 5.05 11.22
CA PHE A 96 -5.91 4.50 9.89
C PHE A 96 -4.43 4.11 9.77
N TRP A 97 -3.56 4.67 10.62
CA TRP A 97 -2.11 4.50 10.57
C TRP A 97 -1.47 4.43 11.96
N HIS A 98 -0.14 4.28 12.03
CA HIS A 98 0.66 4.15 13.27
C HIS A 98 0.58 5.37 14.18
#